data_AF-A0A537KYH4-F1
#
_entry.id   AF-A0A537KYH4-F1
#
_cell.length_a   1.000
_cell.length_b   1.000
_cell.length_c   1.000
_cell.angle_alpha   90.00
_cell.angle_beta   90.00
_cell.angle_gamma   90.00
#
_symmetry.space_group_name_H-M   'P 1'
#
loop_
_entity.id
_entity.type
_entity.pdbx_description
1 polymer ?
#
loop_
_entity_poly.entity_id
_entity_poly.type
_entity_poly.pdbx_seq_one_letter_code
_entity_poly.pdbx_strand_id
1 'polypeptide(L)'
;MKKMESWRTVFRDGFAPIAPKKGLEAVRMALLTGDHALVRNATTVPPSLWGDKNCPVEAACLVGLCYWRGEDLHTVGETDEAFSHACYQIDQKLQEPAACRWLLDWFDKAPWDEVVDGLLEEIDRELKRRAAG
;
A
#
# COMPACT_ATOMS: atom_id res chain seq x y z
N MET A 1 21.08 14.23 -13.12
CA MET A 1 19.75 13.93 -12.54
C MET A 1 19.66 12.43 -12.33
N LYS A 2 19.52 11.94 -11.09
CA LYS A 2 19.17 10.52 -10.88
C LYS A 2 17.75 10.32 -11.45
N LYS A 3 17.58 9.39 -12.38
CA LYS A 3 16.27 8.99 -12.89
C LYS A 3 15.47 8.47 -11.68
N MET A 4 14.31 9.06 -11.39
CA MET A 4 13.47 8.60 -10.29
C MET A 4 13.00 7.18 -10.60
N GLU A 5 13.08 6.30 -9.61
CA GLU A 5 12.66 4.91 -9.73
C GLU A 5 11.14 4.85 -9.94
N SER A 6 10.68 3.99 -10.84
CA SER A 6 9.25 3.94 -11.22
C SER A 6 8.34 3.70 -10.02
N TRP A 7 8.76 2.91 -9.05
CA TRP A 7 8.00 2.66 -7.81
C TRP A 7 7.82 3.94 -6.98
N ARG A 8 8.84 4.80 -6.88
CA ARG A 8 8.77 6.09 -6.15
C ARG A 8 7.80 7.05 -6.82
N THR A 9 7.81 7.11 -8.16
CA THR A 9 6.82 7.90 -8.91
C THR A 9 5.41 7.41 -8.63
N VAL A 10 5.17 6.09 -8.72
CA VAL A 10 3.85 5.50 -8.45
C VAL A 10 3.41 5.74 -7.02
N PHE A 11 4.32 5.63 -6.05
CA PHE A 11 4.03 5.97 -4.67
C PHE A 11 3.66 7.44 -4.53
N ARG A 12 4.53 8.37 -4.96
CA ARG A 12 4.37 9.81 -4.72
C ARG A 12 3.17 10.43 -5.44
N ASP A 13 2.98 10.06 -6.70
CA ASP A 13 2.05 10.75 -7.59
C ASP A 13 0.76 9.96 -7.80
N GLY A 14 0.80 8.64 -7.58
CA GLY A 14 -0.35 7.74 -7.66
C GLY A 14 -0.98 7.44 -6.31
N PHE A 15 -0.28 6.67 -5.47
CA PHE A 15 -0.83 6.06 -4.26
C PHE A 15 -0.91 7.02 -3.06
N ALA A 16 0.20 7.67 -2.71
CA ALA A 16 0.31 8.53 -1.56
C ALA A 16 -0.76 9.65 -1.54
N PRO A 17 -1.16 10.29 -2.66
CA PRO A 17 -2.19 11.33 -2.64
C PRO A 17 -3.61 10.81 -2.36
N ILE A 18 -3.90 9.54 -2.64
CA ILE A 18 -5.23 8.93 -2.41
C ILE A 18 -5.30 8.14 -1.11
N ALA A 19 -4.14 7.74 -0.57
CA ALA A 19 -4.08 6.90 0.62
C ALA A 19 -4.65 7.61 1.86
N PRO A 20 -5.44 6.93 2.72
CA PRO A 20 -5.88 7.46 3.99
C PRO A 20 -4.67 7.77 4.89
N LYS A 21 -4.68 8.92 5.59
CA LYS A 21 -3.55 9.33 6.46
C LYS A 21 -3.26 8.28 7.53
N LYS A 22 -4.31 7.77 8.18
CA LYS A 22 -4.23 6.69 9.18
C LYS A 22 -3.63 5.41 8.59
N GLY A 23 -3.91 5.13 7.32
CA GLY A 23 -3.34 3.99 6.61
C GLY A 23 -1.84 4.12 6.40
N LEU A 24 -1.37 5.30 5.98
CA LEU A 24 0.06 5.59 5.85
C LEU A 24 0.77 5.48 7.21
N GLU A 25 0.16 5.97 8.28
CA GLU A 25 0.67 5.81 9.66
C GLU A 25 0.72 4.34 10.09
N ALA A 26 -0.29 3.55 9.74
CA ALA A 26 -0.32 2.12 10.04
C ALA A 26 0.78 1.34 9.30
N VAL A 27 0.97 1.60 8.00
CA VAL A 27 2.06 1.00 7.22
C VAL A 27 3.42 1.40 7.79
N ARG A 28 3.60 2.69 8.12
CA ARG A 28 4.83 3.17 8.76
C ARG A 28 5.14 2.39 10.02
N MET A 29 4.15 2.21 10.88
CA MET A 29 4.32 1.44 12.12
C MET A 29 4.66 -0.02 11.82
N ALA A 30 3.96 -0.65 10.87
CA ALA A 30 4.23 -2.02 10.49
C ALA A 30 5.67 -2.24 9.99
N LEU A 31 6.20 -1.30 9.20
CA LEU A 31 7.59 -1.34 8.74
C LEU A 31 8.59 -1.20 9.90
N LEU A 32 8.33 -0.29 10.85
CA LEU A 32 9.23 -0.05 11.99
C LEU A 32 9.25 -1.22 12.98
N THR A 33 8.13 -1.91 13.17
CA THR A 33 8.01 -3.00 14.14
C THR A 33 8.19 -4.39 13.55
N GLY A 34 8.29 -4.50 12.22
CA GLY A 34 8.24 -5.77 11.52
C GLY A 34 6.91 -6.50 11.75
N ASP A 35 5.79 -5.77 11.71
CA ASP A 35 4.45 -6.33 11.95
C ASP A 35 4.09 -7.39 10.89
N HIS A 36 3.72 -8.57 11.35
CA HIS A 36 3.34 -9.71 10.50
C HIS A 36 2.04 -9.45 9.72
N ALA A 37 1.26 -8.43 10.09
CA ALA A 37 0.11 -7.98 9.31
C ALA A 37 0.50 -7.36 7.96
N LEU A 38 1.77 -6.97 7.75
CA LEU A 38 2.29 -6.53 6.47
C LEU A 38 2.98 -7.70 5.75
N VAL A 39 2.36 -8.18 4.67
CA VAL A 39 2.86 -9.33 3.89
C VAL A 39 3.21 -8.95 2.46
N ARG A 40 3.99 -9.80 1.80
CA ARG A 40 4.35 -9.69 0.38
C ARG A 40 3.73 -10.82 -0.43
N ASN A 41 3.60 -10.62 -1.75
CA ASN A 41 3.08 -11.59 -2.72
C ASN A 41 1.62 -12.01 -2.49
N ALA A 42 0.84 -11.23 -1.73
CA ALA A 42 -0.58 -11.47 -1.48
C ALA A 42 -1.30 -10.15 -1.18
N THR A 43 -2.49 -9.93 -1.72
CA THR A 43 -3.33 -8.77 -1.38
C THR A 43 -3.81 -8.84 0.06
N THR A 44 -4.37 -9.99 0.45
CA THR A 44 -4.88 -10.32 1.79
C THR A 44 -4.47 -11.73 2.19
N VAL A 45 -4.46 -11.97 3.50
CA VAL A 45 -4.44 -13.30 4.12
C VAL A 45 -5.65 -13.37 5.05
N PRO A 46 -6.57 -14.35 4.87
CA PRO A 46 -6.63 -15.30 3.75
C PRO A 46 -6.89 -14.61 2.40
N PRO A 47 -6.61 -15.29 1.25
CA PRO A 47 -6.86 -14.72 -0.07
C PRO A 47 -8.36 -14.48 -0.31
N SER A 48 -8.69 -13.50 -1.15
CA SER A 48 -10.07 -13.14 -1.55
C SER A 48 -10.72 -14.19 -2.48
N LEU A 49 -10.89 -15.41 -1.97
CA LEU A 49 -11.68 -16.45 -2.61
C LEU A 49 -13.16 -16.30 -2.24
N TRP A 50 -14.06 -16.81 -3.07
CA TRP A 50 -15.51 -16.58 -2.91
C TRP A 50 -16.05 -17.01 -1.53
N GLY A 51 -15.50 -18.08 -0.94
CA GLY A 51 -15.86 -18.55 0.40
C GLY A 51 -15.28 -17.73 1.55
N ASP A 52 -14.22 -16.95 1.31
CA ASP A 52 -13.43 -16.27 2.34
C ASP A 52 -13.70 -14.76 2.42
N LYS A 53 -14.55 -14.21 1.55
CA LYS A 53 -14.79 -12.76 1.48
C LYS A 53 -15.29 -12.14 2.79
N ASN A 54 -16.06 -12.88 3.59
CA ASN A 54 -16.59 -12.41 4.87
C ASN A 54 -15.67 -12.74 6.05
N CYS A 55 -14.55 -13.45 5.81
CA CYS A 55 -13.59 -13.76 6.85
C CYS A 55 -12.84 -12.49 7.28
N PRO A 56 -12.41 -12.42 8.54
CA PRO A 56 -11.51 -11.36 8.99
C PRO A 56 -10.22 -11.33 8.17
N VAL A 57 -9.68 -10.14 7.96
CA VAL A 57 -8.31 -10.00 7.44
C VAL A 57 -7.31 -10.25 8.57
N GLU A 58 -6.32 -11.08 8.28
CA GLU A 58 -5.21 -11.39 9.20
C GLU A 58 -3.95 -10.61 8.81
N ALA A 59 -3.69 -10.47 7.50
CA ALA A 59 -2.59 -9.68 6.96
C ALA A 59 -2.92 -9.16 5.55
N ALA A 60 -2.18 -8.16 5.07
CA ALA A 60 -2.35 -7.61 3.73
C ALA A 60 -1.06 -7.00 3.15
N CYS A 61 -1.02 -6.77 1.84
CA CYS A 61 0.08 -6.05 1.19
C CYS A 61 0.14 -4.58 1.63
N LEU A 62 1.16 -3.84 1.17
CA LEU A 62 1.30 -2.40 1.38
C LEU A 62 -0.01 -1.62 1.19
N VAL A 63 -0.68 -1.82 0.05
CA VAL A 63 -1.92 -1.10 -0.28
C VAL A 63 -3.09 -1.62 0.55
N GLY A 64 -3.24 -2.95 0.66
CA GLY A 64 -4.31 -3.57 1.43
C GLY A 64 -4.27 -3.20 2.91
N LEU A 65 -3.10 -3.26 3.56
CA LEU A 65 -2.93 -2.88 4.96
C LEU A 65 -3.22 -1.39 5.18
N CYS A 66 -2.80 -0.54 4.24
CA CYS A 66 -3.07 0.90 4.30
C CYS A 66 -4.58 1.18 4.32
N TYR A 67 -5.35 0.57 3.42
CA TYR A 67 -6.81 0.77 3.40
C TYR A 67 -7.51 0.05 4.55
N TRP A 68 -7.11 -1.18 4.85
CA TRP A 68 -7.65 -1.96 5.96
C TRP A 68 -7.61 -1.18 7.27
N ARG A 69 -6.43 -0.68 7.66
CA ARG A 69 -6.27 0.09 8.91
C ARG A 69 -6.73 1.53 8.79
N GLY A 70 -6.65 2.10 7.58
CA GLY A 70 -6.99 3.50 7.32
C GLY A 70 -8.49 3.78 7.32
N GLU A 71 -9.28 2.81 6.85
CA GLU A 71 -10.75 2.91 6.68
C GLU A 71 -11.52 1.98 7.62
N ASP A 72 -10.84 1.31 8.55
CA ASP A 72 -11.43 0.40 9.54
C ASP A 72 -12.22 -0.75 8.88
N LEU A 73 -11.63 -1.36 7.86
CA LEU A 73 -12.25 -2.50 7.17
C LEU A 73 -12.16 -3.75 8.05
N HIS A 74 -13.13 -4.65 7.92
CA HIS A 74 -13.24 -5.81 8.80
C HIS A 74 -13.06 -7.14 8.06
N THR A 75 -13.25 -7.15 6.75
CA THR A 75 -13.30 -8.38 5.96
C THR A 75 -12.30 -8.40 4.80
N VAL A 76 -11.95 -9.61 4.37
CA VAL A 76 -11.14 -9.84 3.17
C VAL A 76 -11.77 -9.19 1.94
N GLY A 77 -13.09 -9.31 1.78
CA GLY A 77 -13.82 -8.74 0.65
C GLY A 77 -13.72 -7.22 0.59
N GLU A 78 -13.94 -6.54 1.72
CA GLU A 78 -13.80 -5.07 1.81
C GLU A 78 -12.38 -4.62 1.48
N THR A 79 -11.38 -5.31 2.01
CA THR A 79 -9.96 -4.95 1.81
C THR A 79 -9.52 -5.19 0.37
N ASP A 80 -9.96 -6.27 -0.25
CA ASP A 80 -9.70 -6.59 -1.66
C ASP A 80 -10.39 -5.61 -2.62
N GLU A 81 -11.61 -5.17 -2.29
CA GLU A 81 -12.33 -4.13 -3.04
C GLU A 81 -11.62 -2.78 -2.92
N ALA A 82 -11.20 -2.39 -1.71
CA ALA A 82 -10.44 -1.16 -1.49
C ALA A 82 -9.09 -1.18 -2.21
N PHE A 83 -8.38 -2.32 -2.20
CA PHE A 83 -7.18 -2.53 -2.99
C PHE A 83 -7.41 -2.33 -4.48
N SER A 84 -8.46 -2.97 -5.02
CA SER A 84 -8.81 -2.87 -6.45
C SER A 84 -9.19 -1.45 -6.84
N HIS A 85 -9.93 -0.76 -5.98
CA HIS A 85 -10.30 0.65 -6.17
C HIS A 85 -9.08 1.56 -6.16
N ALA A 86 -8.15 1.36 -5.21
CA ALA A 86 -6.91 2.12 -5.15
C ALA A 86 -6.05 1.91 -6.40
N CYS A 87 -5.94 0.68 -6.90
CA CYS A 87 -5.22 0.39 -8.15
C CYS A 87 -5.84 1.14 -9.34
N TYR A 88 -7.18 1.12 -9.46
CA TYR A 88 -7.88 1.89 -10.47
C TYR A 88 -7.61 3.40 -10.35
N GLN A 89 -7.65 3.96 -9.14
CA GLN A 89 -7.36 5.38 -8.91
C GLN A 89 -5.91 5.76 -9.25
N ILE A 90 -4.94 4.89 -8.96
CA ILE A 90 -3.54 5.07 -9.35
C ILE A 90 -3.42 5.14 -10.87
N ASP A 91 -4.07 4.22 -11.60
CA ASP A 91 -4.08 4.21 -13.06
C ASP A 91 -4.68 5.51 -13.61
N GLN A 92 -5.79 5.98 -13.04
CA GLN A 92 -6.41 7.25 -13.44
C GLN A 92 -5.51 8.46 -13.12
N LYS A 93 -4.80 8.48 -12.00
CA LYS A 93 -3.90 9.59 -11.67
C LYS A 93 -2.69 9.66 -12.59
N LEU A 94 -2.14 8.50 -12.93
CA LEU A 94 -0.91 8.40 -13.72
C LEU A 94 -1.17 8.30 -15.23
N GLN A 95 -2.44 8.14 -15.64
CA GLN A 95 -2.84 7.95 -17.03
C GLN A 95 -2.10 6.75 -17.68
N GLU A 96 -1.86 5.71 -16.89
CA GLU A 96 -1.10 4.53 -17.27
C GLU A 96 -1.85 3.29 -16.75
N PRO A 97 -2.23 2.33 -17.62
CA PRO A 97 -2.89 1.10 -17.20
C PRO A 97 -1.98 0.23 -16.32
N ALA A 98 -2.54 -0.31 -15.24
CA ALA A 98 -1.85 -1.13 -14.24
C ALA A 98 -0.57 -0.46 -13.73
N ALA A 99 -0.58 0.85 -13.51
CA ALA A 99 0.55 1.60 -13.01
C ALA A 99 0.94 1.16 -11.58
N CYS A 100 -0.03 0.70 -10.78
CA CYS A 100 0.23 0.14 -9.45
C CYS A 100 1.25 -1.02 -9.47
N ARG A 101 1.38 -1.74 -10.61
CA ARG A 101 2.32 -2.87 -10.76
C ARG A 101 3.74 -2.48 -10.41
N TRP A 102 4.20 -1.27 -10.77
CA TRP A 102 5.57 -0.87 -10.54
C TRP A 102 5.92 -0.73 -9.06
N LEU A 103 4.95 -0.31 -8.24
CA LEU A 103 5.10 -0.24 -6.79
C LEU A 103 5.02 -1.63 -6.16
N LEU A 104 4.02 -2.42 -6.55
CA LEU A 104 3.80 -3.75 -5.97
C LEU A 104 4.90 -4.74 -6.35
N ASP A 105 5.32 -4.76 -7.61
CA ASP A 105 6.43 -5.60 -8.07
C ASP A 105 7.72 -5.29 -7.32
N TRP A 106 8.02 -4.01 -7.12
CA TRP A 106 9.19 -3.61 -6.35
C TRP A 106 9.06 -4.03 -4.88
N PHE A 107 7.93 -3.76 -4.25
CA PHE A 107 7.65 -4.15 -2.87
C PHE A 107 7.81 -5.65 -2.63
N ASP A 108 7.34 -6.47 -3.58
CA ASP A 108 7.39 -7.93 -3.48
C ASP A 108 8.80 -8.50 -3.73
N LYS A 109 9.60 -7.86 -4.59
CA LYS A 109 10.86 -8.44 -5.12
C LYS A 109 12.14 -7.81 -4.56
N ALA A 110 12.10 -6.58 -4.10
CA ALA A 110 13.29 -5.90 -3.59
C ALA A 110 13.78 -6.52 -2.26
N PRO A 111 15.08 -6.35 -1.93
CA PRO A 111 15.59 -6.64 -0.60
C PRO A 111 14.77 -5.92 0.48
N TRP A 112 14.48 -6.60 1.59
CA TRP A 112 13.52 -6.08 2.57
C TRP A 112 14.02 -4.82 3.28
N ASP A 113 15.33 -4.71 3.50
CA ASP A 113 15.99 -3.49 3.99
C ASP A 113 15.79 -2.31 3.04
N GLU A 114 15.95 -2.51 1.73
CA GLU A 114 15.65 -1.48 0.72
C GLU A 114 14.17 -1.07 0.71
N VAL A 115 13.26 -2.04 0.90
CA VAL A 115 11.81 -1.77 1.01
C VAL A 115 11.50 -0.92 2.23
N VAL A 116 12.02 -1.30 3.39
CA VAL A 116 11.80 -0.59 4.66
C VAL A 116 12.34 0.83 4.58
N ASP A 117 13.60 1.00 4.18
CA ASP A 117 14.23 2.32 4.09
C ASP A 117 13.52 3.21 3.05
N GLY A 118 13.23 2.65 1.88
CA GLY A 118 12.58 3.36 0.78
C GLY A 118 11.16 3.82 1.13
N LEU A 119 10.32 2.93 1.66
CA LEU A 119 8.95 3.28 2.02
C LEU A 119 8.87 4.21 3.22
N LEU A 120 9.71 4.03 4.25
CA LEU A 120 9.72 4.93 5.40
C LEU A 120 10.08 6.36 4.98
N GLU A 121 11.06 6.52 4.09
CA GLU A 121 11.41 7.83 3.54
C GLU A 121 10.21 8.51 2.86
N GLU A 122 9.50 7.78 2.00
CA GLU A 122 8.38 8.34 1.23
C GLU A 122 7.12 8.58 2.09
N ILE A 123 6.83 7.68 3.02
CA ILE A 123 5.72 7.83 3.96
C ILE A 123 5.97 9.01 4.88
N ASP A 124 7.17 9.14 5.46
CA ASP A 124 7.52 10.27 6.33
C ASP A 124 7.46 11.60 5.58
N ARG A 125 7.93 11.62 4.33
CA ARG A 125 7.81 12.79 3.45
C ARG A 125 6.34 13.20 3.27
N GLU A 126 5.48 12.25 2.94
CA GLU A 126 4.06 12.52 2.70
C GLU A 126 3.33 12.95 3.98
N LEU A 127 3.58 12.29 5.11
CA LEU A 127 2.97 12.65 6.38
C LEU A 127 3.41 14.05 6.84
N LYS A 128 4.69 14.40 6.69
CA LYS A 128 5.19 15.76 6.94
C LYS A 128 4.51 16.79 6.03
N ARG A 129 4.38 16.49 4.74
CA ARG A 129 3.68 17.36 3.77
C ARG A 129 2.23 17.62 4.19
N ARG A 130 1.52 16.59 4.62
CA ARG A 130 0.12 16.68 5.11
C ARG A 130 -0.03 17.37 6.46
N ALA A 131 1.02 17.44 7.28
CA ALA A 131 0.99 18.15 8.55
C ALA A 131 1.30 19.66 8.39
N ALA A 132 1.95 20.04 7.28
CA ALA A 132 2.38 21.41 7.00
C ALA A 132 1.35 22.24 6.20
N GLY A 133 0.26 21.63 5.72
CA GLY A 133 -0.84 22.28 5.01
C GLY A 133 -2.17 21.93 5.65
#